data_AF-A0A938U561-F1
#
_entry.id   AF-A0A938U561-F1
#
_cell.length_a   1.000
_cell.length_b   1.000
_cell.length_c   1.000
_cell.angle_alpha   90.00
_cell.angle_beta   90.00
_cell.angle_gamma   90.00
#
_symmetry.space_group_name_H-M   'P 1'
#
loop_
_entity.id
_entity.type
_entity.pdbx_description
1 polymer ?
#
loop_
_entity_poly.entity_id
_entity_poly.type
_entity_poly.pdbx_seq_one_letter_code
_entity_poly.pdbx_strand_id
1 'polypeptide(L)'
;MASLGEAYVQLKDYHKAVSWLNKGLAIDPQHPKSRHYLGMALAGLKRYDEAFQAFLKAGDEAQAYNNVGVHYYQEGRYEEAAKCFQKALEIRPTFYEEAKSNLNRALEKMKEAPSRE
;
A
#
# COMPACT_ATOMS: atom_id res chain seq x y z
N MET A 1 13.18 -7.23 -15.61
CA MET A 1 12.78 -7.90 -14.35
C MET A 1 11.57 -7.23 -13.69
N ALA A 2 11.54 -5.90 -13.60
CA ALA A 2 10.35 -5.16 -13.12
C ALA A 2 9.05 -5.54 -13.84
N SER A 3 9.07 -5.70 -15.16
CA SER A 3 7.89 -6.07 -15.96
C SER A 3 7.34 -7.47 -15.68
N LEU A 4 8.20 -8.43 -15.32
CA LEU A 4 7.76 -9.78 -14.91
C LEU A 4 7.17 -9.74 -13.50
N GLY A 5 7.81 -9.01 -12.59
CA GLY A 5 7.29 -8.79 -11.25
C GLY A 5 5.91 -8.11 -11.25
N GLU A 6 5.74 -7.08 -12.08
CA GLU A 6 4.47 -6.40 -12.34
C GLU A 6 3.39 -7.37 -12.84
N ALA A 7 3.71 -8.19 -13.86
CA ALA A 7 2.76 -9.17 -14.40
C ALA A 7 2.28 -10.17 -13.33
N TYR A 8 3.18 -10.66 -12.47
CA TYR A 8 2.81 -11.56 -11.37
C TYR A 8 1.95 -10.88 -10.29
N VAL A 9 2.15 -9.58 -10.03
CA VAL A 9 1.25 -8.80 -9.16
C VAL A 9 -0.15 -8.76 -9.73
N GLN A 10 -0.29 -8.50 -11.04
CA GLN A 10 -1.61 -8.48 -11.71
C GLN A 10 -2.30 -9.85 -11.68
N LEU A 11 -1.52 -10.93 -11.81
CA LEU A 11 -2.01 -12.31 -11.68
C LEU A 11 -2.28 -12.74 -10.23
N LYS A 12 -2.01 -11.88 -9.24
CA LYS A 12 -2.11 -12.16 -7.80
C LYS A 12 -1.22 -13.32 -7.33
N ASP A 13 -0.22 -13.72 -8.13
CA ASP A 13 0.82 -14.67 -7.72
C ASP A 13 1.93 -13.91 -7.00
N TYR A 14 1.60 -13.46 -5.79
CA TYR A 14 2.46 -12.54 -5.05
C TYR A 14 3.79 -13.18 -4.64
N HIS A 15 3.83 -14.50 -4.40
CA HIS A 15 5.07 -15.21 -4.11
C HIS A 15 6.06 -15.15 -5.29
N LYS A 16 5.59 -15.41 -6.52
CA LYS A 16 6.45 -15.25 -7.70
C LYS A 16 6.82 -13.80 -7.95
N ALA A 17 5.89 -12.86 -7.73
CA ALA A 17 6.17 -11.44 -7.84
C ALA A 17 7.34 -11.03 -6.94
N VAL A 18 7.28 -11.35 -5.64
CA VAL A 18 8.36 -11.04 -4.68
C VAL A 18 9.70 -11.63 -5.14
N SER A 19 9.72 -12.88 -5.60
CA SER A 19 10.94 -13.54 -6.08
C SER A 19 11.58 -12.78 -7.26
N TRP A 20 10.79 -12.45 -8.28
CA TRP A 20 11.29 -11.73 -9.46
C TRP A 20 11.68 -10.29 -9.16
N LEU A 21 10.94 -9.61 -8.29
CA LEU A 21 11.23 -8.23 -7.89
C LEU A 21 12.51 -8.15 -7.06
N ASN A 22 12.73 -9.08 -6.12
CA ASN A 22 13.98 -9.15 -5.36
C ASN A 22 15.20 -9.44 -6.26
N LYS A 23 15.05 -10.29 -7.29
CA LYS A 23 16.11 -10.49 -8.29
C LYS A 23 16.43 -9.20 -9.05
N GLY A 24 15.39 -8.44 -9.44
CA GLY A 24 15.58 -7.14 -10.07
C GLY A 24 16.26 -6.13 -9.16
N LEU A 25 15.88 -6.10 -7.88
CA LEU A 25 16.46 -5.22 -6.88
C LEU A 25 17.87 -5.63 -6.45
N ALA A 26 18.29 -6.88 -6.66
CA ALA A 26 19.69 -7.27 -6.47
C ALA A 26 20.61 -6.61 -7.52
N ILE A 27 20.08 -6.23 -8.68
CA ILE A 27 20.83 -5.59 -9.78
C ILE A 27 20.74 -4.08 -9.67
N ASP A 28 19.53 -3.55 -9.51
CA ASP A 28 19.30 -2.13 -9.22
C ASP A 28 18.51 -2.01 -7.92
N PRO A 29 19.23 -1.89 -6.78
CA PRO A 29 18.59 -1.78 -5.48
C PRO A 29 17.63 -0.62 -5.38
N GLN A 30 17.85 0.46 -6.15
CA GLN A 30 17.11 1.71 -6.04
C GLN A 30 15.94 1.85 -7.02
N HIS A 31 15.69 0.85 -7.87
CA HIS A 31 14.68 0.90 -8.91
C HIS A 31 13.26 1.19 -8.34
N PRO A 32 12.71 2.40 -8.54
CA PRO A 32 11.46 2.84 -7.88
C PRO A 32 10.27 1.94 -8.22
N LYS A 33 10.10 1.61 -9.51
CA LYS A 33 9.00 0.78 -10.00
C LYS A 33 9.07 -0.66 -9.46
N SER A 34 10.26 -1.22 -9.29
CA SER A 34 10.41 -2.56 -8.68
C SER A 34 10.05 -2.56 -7.21
N ARG A 35 10.47 -1.52 -6.46
CA ARG A 35 10.12 -1.37 -5.05
C ARG A 35 8.63 -1.15 -4.84
N HIS A 36 8.00 -0.38 -5.72
CA HIS A 36 6.55 -0.19 -5.71
C HIS A 36 5.80 -1.52 -5.86
N TYR A 37 6.09 -2.31 -6.91
CA TYR A 37 5.44 -3.62 -7.05
C TYR A 37 5.81 -4.60 -5.95
N LEU A 38 7.00 -4.47 -5.36
CA LEU A 38 7.38 -5.30 -4.23
C LEU A 38 6.47 -4.99 -3.04
N GLY A 39 6.21 -3.70 -2.79
CA GLY A 39 5.23 -3.27 -1.79
C GLY A 39 3.85 -3.84 -2.06
N MET A 40 3.36 -3.79 -3.31
CA MET A 40 2.06 -4.37 -3.67
C MET A 40 2.00 -5.87 -3.44
N ALA A 41 3.03 -6.62 -3.85
CA ALA A 41 3.10 -8.06 -3.67
C ALA A 41 3.15 -8.45 -2.18
N LEU A 42 3.96 -7.74 -1.39
CA LEU A 42 4.07 -7.95 0.06
C LEU A 42 2.74 -7.65 0.76
N ALA A 43 2.04 -6.58 0.38
CA ALA A 43 0.70 -6.29 0.89
C ALA A 43 -0.29 -7.40 0.54
N GLY A 44 -0.24 -7.92 -0.69
CA GLY A 44 -1.05 -9.07 -1.12
C GLY A 44 -0.76 -10.36 -0.32
N LEU A 45 0.46 -10.51 0.19
CA LEU A 45 0.88 -11.58 1.11
C LEU A 45 0.63 -11.29 2.59
N LYS A 46 0.00 -10.16 2.91
CA LYS A 46 -0.21 -9.69 4.29
C LYS A 46 1.08 -9.40 5.08
N ARG A 47 2.18 -9.06 4.38
CA ARG A 47 3.48 -8.69 4.95
C ARG A 47 3.60 -7.16 4.99
N TYR A 48 2.79 -6.54 5.83
CA TYR A 48 2.49 -5.11 5.74
C TYR A 48 3.67 -4.19 6.14
N ASP A 49 4.45 -4.57 7.15
CA ASP A 49 5.63 -3.79 7.54
C ASP A 49 6.66 -3.74 6.41
N GLU A 50 6.88 -4.88 5.75
CA GLU A 50 7.79 -4.96 4.62
C GLU A 50 7.24 -4.23 3.39
N ALA A 51 5.92 -4.29 3.18
CA ALA A 51 5.25 -3.54 2.13
C ALA A 51 5.44 -2.03 2.31
N PHE A 52 5.26 -1.53 3.53
CA PHE A 52 5.46 -0.12 3.87
C PHE A 52 6.90 0.32 3.58
N GLN A 53 7.88 -0.46 4.03
CA GLN A 53 9.29 -0.16 3.76
C GLN A 53 9.61 -0.17 2.26
N ALA A 54 9.01 -1.09 1.50
CA ALA A 54 9.19 -1.14 0.05
C ALA A 54 8.57 0.10 -0.64
N PHE A 55 7.37 0.51 -0.26
CA PHE A 55 6.73 1.71 -0.81
C PHE A 55 7.48 3.00 -0.45
N LEU A 56 7.93 3.12 0.80
CA LEU A 56 8.74 4.26 1.25
C LEU A 56 10.02 4.38 0.41
N LYS A 57 10.73 3.27 0.21
CA LYS A 57 11.94 3.22 -0.61
C LYS A 57 11.68 3.42 -2.11
N ALA A 58 10.44 3.26 -2.58
CA ALA A 58 10.05 3.55 -3.95
C ALA A 58 9.94 5.06 -4.22
N GLY A 59 9.97 5.90 -3.19
CA GLY A 59 9.88 7.36 -3.31
C GLY A 59 8.46 7.87 -3.52
N ASP A 60 7.42 7.05 -3.29
CA ASP A 60 6.03 7.50 -3.29
C ASP A 60 5.40 7.30 -1.90
N GLU A 61 5.73 8.23 -1.02
CA GLU A 61 5.29 8.22 0.38
C GLU A 61 3.77 8.39 0.52
N ALA A 62 3.13 9.19 -0.34
CA ALA A 62 1.67 9.34 -0.36
C ALA A 62 0.98 8.01 -0.66
N GLN A 63 1.42 7.32 -1.72
CA GLN A 63 0.87 6.02 -2.08
C GLN A 63 1.17 4.95 -1.02
N ALA A 64 2.33 5.02 -0.35
CA ALA A 64 2.67 4.15 0.78
C ALA A 64 1.62 4.26 1.89
N TYR A 65 1.31 5.48 2.33
CA TYR A 65 0.29 5.71 3.36
C TYR A 65 -1.10 5.29 2.88
N ASN A 66 -1.49 5.53 1.63
CA ASN A 66 -2.78 5.05 1.12
C ASN A 66 -2.89 3.52 1.21
N ASN A 67 -1.87 2.79 0.76
CA ASN A 67 -1.89 1.33 0.76
C ASN A 67 -1.92 0.73 2.18
N VAL A 68 -1.24 1.34 3.14
CA VAL A 68 -1.34 0.97 4.56
C VAL A 68 -2.72 1.31 5.13
N GLY A 69 -3.30 2.45 4.75
CA GLY A 69 -4.65 2.82 5.15
C GLY A 69 -5.69 1.79 4.69
N VAL A 70 -5.59 1.31 3.44
CA VAL A 70 -6.48 0.24 2.92
C VAL A 70 -6.33 -1.03 3.75
N HIS A 71 -5.12 -1.34 4.20
CA HIS A 71 -4.90 -2.50 5.06
C HIS A 71 -5.59 -2.35 6.42
N TYR A 72 -5.35 -1.24 7.14
CA TYR A 72 -6.02 -1.00 8.42
C TYR A 72 -7.55 -1.02 8.27
N TYR A 73 -8.07 -0.50 7.16
CA TYR A 73 -9.49 -0.56 6.84
C TYR A 73 -9.99 -2.00 6.72
N GLN A 74 -9.24 -2.89 6.08
CA GLN A 74 -9.61 -4.32 5.96
C GLN A 74 -9.56 -5.07 7.28
N GLU A 75 -8.74 -4.65 8.24
CA GLU A 75 -8.70 -5.19 9.61
C GLU A 75 -9.79 -4.62 10.54
N GLY A 76 -10.61 -3.69 10.04
CA GLY A 76 -11.59 -2.98 10.87
C GLY A 76 -10.99 -1.88 11.76
N ARG A 77 -9.70 -1.57 11.57
CA ARG A 77 -8.96 -0.52 12.28
C ARG A 77 -9.16 0.82 11.57
N TYR A 78 -10.40 1.29 11.58
CA TYR A 78 -10.82 2.40 10.74
C TYR A 78 -10.18 3.74 11.13
N GLU A 79 -9.83 3.95 12.41
CA GLU A 79 -9.17 5.18 12.86
C GLU A 79 -7.74 5.28 12.31
N GLU A 80 -6.94 4.21 12.40
CA GLU A 80 -5.59 4.16 11.82
C GLU A 80 -5.63 4.22 10.30
N ALA A 81 -6.65 3.62 9.68
CA ALA A 81 -6.90 3.75 8.25
C ALA A 81 -7.10 5.22 7.85
N ALA A 82 -7.98 5.94 8.55
CA ALA A 82 -8.25 7.34 8.32
C ALA A 82 -7.00 8.21 8.47
N LYS A 83 -6.20 7.99 9.53
CA LYS A 83 -4.92 8.71 9.73
C LYS A 83 -3.96 8.50 8.56
N CYS A 84 -3.88 7.28 8.03
CA CYS A 84 -3.04 6.99 6.88
C CYS A 84 -3.55 7.67 5.60
N PHE A 85 -4.86 7.60 5.32
CA PHE A 85 -5.43 8.28 4.15
C PHE A 85 -5.27 9.81 4.23
N GLN A 86 -5.43 10.39 5.42
CA GLN A 86 -5.21 11.81 5.63
C GLN A 86 -3.75 12.19 5.35
N LYS A 87 -2.78 11.42 5.86
CA LYS A 87 -1.37 11.67 5.61
C LYS A 87 -0.99 11.52 4.12
N ALA A 88 -1.61 10.58 3.41
CA ALA A 88 -1.46 10.48 1.96
C ALA A 88 -1.94 11.75 1.23
N LEU A 89 -3.08 12.31 1.64
CA LEU A 89 -3.63 13.55 1.09
C LEU A 89 -2.80 14.79 1.45
N GLU A 90 -2.20 14.83 2.65
CA GLU A 90 -1.28 15.90 3.06
C GLU A 90 -0.01 15.93 2.19
N ILE A 91 0.56 14.76 1.88
CA ILE A 91 1.79 14.65 1.09
C ILE A 91 1.54 15.00 -0.39
N ARG A 92 0.43 14.53 -0.97
CA ARG A 92 0.11 14.82 -2.37
C ARG A 92 -1.39 15.13 -2.54
N PRO A 93 -1.78 16.41 -2.34
CA PRO A 93 -3.18 16.84 -2.40
C PRO A 93 -3.89 16.58 -3.73
N THR A 94 -3.12 16.45 -4.82
CA THR A 94 -3.61 16.33 -6.20
C THR A 94 -3.66 14.90 -6.76
N PHE A 95 -3.23 13.87 -6.02
CA PHE A 95 -2.87 12.58 -6.65
C PHE A 95 -3.80 11.39 -6.42
N TYR A 96 -4.80 11.44 -5.54
CA TYR A 96 -5.67 10.27 -5.38
C TYR A 96 -7.08 10.62 -4.95
N GLU A 97 -7.99 10.76 -5.92
CA GLU A 97 -9.43 10.60 -5.71
C GLU A 97 -9.75 9.32 -4.89
N GLU A 98 -8.93 8.27 -5.06
CA GLU A 98 -9.02 7.01 -4.31
C GLU A 98 -8.73 7.18 -2.80
N ALA A 99 -7.75 7.98 -2.40
CA ALA A 99 -7.40 8.19 -0.99
C ALA A 99 -8.52 8.95 -0.27
N LYS A 100 -9.14 9.93 -0.94
CA LYS A 100 -10.31 10.65 -0.42
C LYS A 100 -11.54 9.74 -0.30
N SER A 101 -11.78 8.90 -1.31
CA SER A 101 -12.84 7.88 -1.26
C SER A 101 -12.63 6.88 -0.11
N ASN A 102 -11.40 6.41 0.06
CA ASN A 102 -11.03 5.49 1.14
C ASN A 102 -11.16 6.13 2.53
N LEU A 103 -10.78 7.41 2.67
CA LEU A 103 -10.98 8.18 3.89
C LEU A 103 -12.46 8.28 4.25
N ASN A 104 -13.31 8.67 3.29
CA ASN A 104 -14.75 8.76 3.52
C ASN A 104 -15.33 7.43 4.01
N ARG A 105 -14.97 6.33 3.35
CA ARG A 105 -15.41 4.98 3.76
C ARG A 105 -14.95 4.61 5.15
N ALA A 106 -13.69 4.94 5.51
CA ALA A 106 -13.16 4.69 6.85
C ALA A 106 -13.96 5.48 7.91
N LEU A 107 -14.24 6.75 7.65
CA LEU A 107 -15.02 7.61 8.55
C LEU A 107 -16.48 7.15 8.70
N GLU A 108 -17.11 6.66 7.64
CA GLU A 108 -18.45 6.05 7.71
C GLU A 108 -18.45 4.82 8.61
N LYS A 109 -17.48 3.92 8.44
CA LYS A 109 -17.34 2.73 9.28
C LYS A 109 -17.05 3.04 10.75
N MET A 110 -16.33 4.13 11.03
CA MET A 110 -16.15 4.62 12.41
C MET A 110 -17.46 5.08 13.04
N LYS A 111 -18.38 5.66 12.26
CA LYS A 111 -19.71 6.08 12.74
C LYS A 111 -20.67 4.91 12.93
N GLU A 112 -20.52 3.87 12.13
CA GLU A 112 -21.32 2.64 12.20
C GLU A 112 -20.86 1.68 13.31
N ALA A 113 -19.59 1.75 13.72
CA ALA A 113 -19.09 0.96 14.83
C ALA A 113 -19.69 1.52 16.13
N PRO A 114 -20.58 0.79 16.83
CA PRO A 114 -21.12 1.27 18.09
C PRO A 114 -19.95 1.54 19.03
N SER A 115 -19.97 2.71 19.67
CA SER A 115 -19.08 3.08 20.75
C SER A 115 -18.94 1.87 21.66
N ARG A 116 -17.75 1.26 21.71
CA ARG A 116 -17.46 0.27 22.75
C ARG A 116 -17.35 1.07 24.05
N GLU A 117 -18.50 1.28 24.68
CA GLU A 117 -18.64 1.72 26.07
C GLU A 117 -17.99 0.70 27.01
#